data_AF-A0A6A4P7R2-F1
#
_entry.id   AF-A0A6A4P7R2-F1
#
_cell.length_a   1.000
_cell.length_b   1.000
_cell.length_c   1.000
_cell.angle_alpha   90.00
_cell.angle_beta   90.00
_cell.angle_gamma   90.00
#
_symmetry.space_group_name_H-M   'P 1'
#
loop_
_entity.id
_entity.type
_entity.pdbx_description
1 polymer ?
#
loop_
_entity_poly.entity_id
_entity_poly.type
_entity_poly.pdbx_seq_one_letter_code
_entity_poly.pdbx_strand_id
1 'polypeptide(L)'
;MMQSFEQFCINLTNEKLQQHFKQHVFKMEQEEYTKEEIDWSYIEFVDNQDVLDLIEKKPAALLLLWMRPGIMFPRSTNEIFAGKLYQTFKDNKRLSKPKLSRSDFTVTYQTELFLDKNKDYVVPEHAALLSASNCSFVSGLFPPLPEDTTKSTKFSSVATQFKQQLQSLLETLSATEPHYIRCVKPNNLLKPGIFENINVLQQLRFRGVMEAIRVSCAGYPTRKNFDEFVQRFGILEPKLMKSAIQSPEDLTACNRILDKANLKDYQIGKTKVFLRAGQMAELDACRAEVLGRSATVIQRNGRTYICRRYYVSLRLCAIELQRVTRGQLGRHQYEYMRGEAASLKIQKQCHLYLSRTAYKTIYVSAVYIQAGIQGMSHSRGYLARTRFRRLKKATIVVQCSWRRTFARRELRKLKMYVGSSLDKLKHATHAVRFLVVRQKNGLSYDDLTNDLCPVIQT
;
A
#
# COMPACT_ATOMS: atom_id res chain seq x y z
N MET A 1 -50.79 -35.10 5.72
CA MET A 1 -50.58 -36.37 6.43
C MET A 1 -51.68 -36.46 7.47
N MET A 2 -52.57 -37.45 7.37
CA MET A 2 -53.68 -37.63 8.31
C MET A 2 -53.12 -38.00 9.69
N GLN A 3 -53.55 -37.33 10.76
CA GLN A 3 -53.05 -37.62 12.11
C GLN A 3 -53.96 -38.65 12.77
N SER A 4 -53.45 -39.88 12.87
CA SER A 4 -54.17 -41.05 13.39
C SER A 4 -53.76 -41.39 14.84
N PHE A 5 -54.32 -42.46 15.39
CA PHE A 5 -54.05 -42.96 16.74
C PHE A 5 -52.55 -43.20 17.00
N GLU A 6 -51.83 -43.71 16.00
CA GLU A 6 -50.38 -43.91 16.06
C GLU A 6 -49.62 -42.62 16.31
N GLN A 7 -50.01 -41.53 15.63
CA GLN A 7 -49.40 -40.21 15.81
C GLN A 7 -49.70 -39.65 17.21
N PHE A 8 -50.87 -39.95 17.78
CA PHE A 8 -51.19 -39.59 19.16
C PHE A 8 -50.25 -40.30 20.15
N CYS A 9 -50.06 -41.61 20.02
CA CYS A 9 -49.16 -42.38 20.89
C CYS A 9 -47.71 -41.87 20.81
N ILE A 10 -47.22 -41.56 19.60
CA ILE A 10 -45.90 -40.94 19.38
C ILE A 10 -45.81 -39.58 20.08
N ASN A 11 -46.84 -38.74 19.96
CA ASN A 11 -46.85 -37.40 20.55
C ASN A 11 -46.94 -37.45 22.09
N LEU A 12 -47.70 -38.39 22.66
CA LEU A 12 -47.73 -38.64 24.11
C LEU A 12 -46.35 -39.06 24.65
N THR A 13 -45.65 -39.95 23.97
CA THR A 13 -44.26 -40.34 24.33
C THR A 13 -43.32 -39.15 24.27
N ASN A 14 -43.41 -38.31 23.23
CA ASN A 14 -42.60 -37.10 23.13
C ASN A 14 -42.86 -36.12 24.28
N GLU A 15 -44.12 -35.89 24.67
CA GLU A 15 -44.46 -35.02 25.81
C GLU A 15 -43.94 -35.56 27.14
N LYS A 16 -44.04 -36.87 27.38
CA LYS A 16 -43.48 -37.53 28.58
C LYS A 16 -41.95 -37.46 28.63
N LEU A 17 -41.26 -37.75 27.53
CA LEU A 17 -39.81 -37.62 27.44
C LEU A 17 -39.35 -36.16 27.59
N GLN A 18 -40.14 -35.21 27.06
CA GLN A 18 -39.87 -33.79 27.24
C GLN A 18 -40.07 -33.35 28.70
N GLN A 19 -41.08 -33.88 29.41
CA GLN A 19 -41.23 -33.65 30.85
C GLN A 19 -40.02 -34.18 31.64
N HIS A 20 -39.60 -35.43 31.39
CA HIS A 20 -38.43 -36.01 32.03
C HIS A 20 -37.16 -35.17 31.78
N PHE A 21 -36.95 -34.73 30.52
CA PHE A 21 -35.88 -33.80 30.16
C PHE A 21 -35.93 -32.47 30.95
N LYS A 22 -37.11 -31.83 31.02
CA LYS A 22 -37.30 -30.57 31.75
C LYS A 22 -36.95 -30.72 33.23
N GLN A 23 -37.45 -31.77 33.88
CA GLN A 23 -37.20 -32.06 35.30
C GLN A 23 -35.73 -32.39 35.57
N HIS A 24 -35.10 -33.24 34.74
CA HIS A 24 -33.70 -33.61 34.91
C HIS A 24 -32.75 -32.42 34.71
N VAL A 25 -32.92 -31.65 33.63
CA VAL A 25 -32.09 -30.45 33.38
C VAL A 25 -32.23 -29.43 34.52
N PHE A 26 -33.44 -29.21 35.02
CA PHE A 26 -33.69 -28.28 36.12
C PHE A 26 -33.04 -28.75 37.43
N LYS A 27 -33.13 -30.05 37.76
CA LYS A 27 -32.48 -30.64 38.93
C LYS A 27 -30.95 -30.51 38.85
N MET A 28 -30.35 -30.86 37.71
CA MET A 28 -28.91 -30.70 37.48
C MET A 28 -28.44 -29.24 37.60
N GLU A 29 -29.27 -28.29 37.15
CA GLU A 29 -28.96 -26.86 37.26
C GLU A 29 -29.07 -26.34 38.71
N GLN A 30 -30.06 -26.81 39.49
CA GLN A 30 -30.17 -26.52 40.93
C GLN A 30 -29.02 -27.12 41.75
N GLU A 31 -28.60 -28.35 41.45
CA GLU A 31 -27.49 -29.01 42.15
C GLU A 31 -26.17 -28.26 41.94
N GLU A 32 -25.89 -27.76 40.74
CA GLU A 32 -24.72 -26.92 40.46
C GLU A 32 -24.81 -25.55 41.18
N TYR A 33 -25.96 -24.88 41.17
CA TYR A 33 -26.12 -23.60 41.90
C TYR A 33 -26.03 -23.77 43.42
N THR A 34 -26.52 -24.89 43.96
CA THR A 34 -26.39 -25.23 45.39
C THR A 34 -24.94 -25.53 45.76
N LYS A 35 -24.22 -26.27 44.92
CA LYS A 35 -22.80 -26.60 45.10
C LYS A 35 -21.89 -25.37 45.09
N GLU A 36 -22.21 -24.38 44.25
CA GLU A 36 -21.47 -23.13 44.09
C GLU A 36 -21.96 -22.00 45.02
N GLU A 37 -22.98 -22.23 45.85
CA GLU A 37 -23.58 -21.27 46.81
C GLU A 37 -24.07 -19.94 46.16
N ILE A 38 -24.80 -20.08 45.05
CA ILE A 38 -25.34 -18.98 44.25
C ILE A 38 -26.74 -18.62 44.74
N ASP A 39 -27.07 -17.32 44.81
CA ASP A 39 -28.40 -16.84 45.16
C ASP A 39 -29.33 -16.98 43.94
N TRP A 40 -30.04 -18.12 43.85
CA TRP A 40 -30.92 -18.41 42.73
C TRP A 40 -32.39 -18.31 43.14
N SER A 41 -33.14 -17.47 42.41
CA SER A 41 -34.60 -17.45 42.48
C SER A 41 -35.18 -18.62 41.69
N TYR A 42 -36.29 -19.19 42.18
CA TYR A 42 -37.00 -20.25 41.47
C TYR A 42 -37.48 -19.74 40.10
N ILE A 43 -36.94 -20.30 39.02
CA ILE A 43 -37.30 -19.93 37.65
C ILE A 43 -38.71 -20.48 37.38
N GLU A 44 -39.71 -19.59 37.26
CA GLU A 44 -41.06 -19.98 36.88
C GLU A 44 -41.06 -20.67 35.51
N PHE A 45 -41.37 -21.96 35.52
CA PHE A 45 -41.29 -22.80 34.36
C PHE A 45 -42.67 -23.19 33.82
N VAL A 46 -42.83 -23.15 32.49
CA VAL A 46 -44.04 -23.64 31.82
C VAL A 46 -43.96 -25.17 31.71
N ASP A 47 -44.38 -25.83 32.78
CA ASP A 47 -44.57 -27.28 32.79
C ASP A 47 -45.63 -27.70 31.76
N ASN A 48 -45.41 -28.86 31.13
CA ASN A 48 -46.38 -29.54 30.26
C ASN A 48 -47.23 -30.56 31.04
N GLN A 49 -47.11 -30.59 32.37
CA GLN A 49 -48.01 -31.30 33.28
C GLN A 49 -49.50 -30.99 33.02
N ASP A 50 -49.85 -29.80 32.51
CA ASP A 50 -51.23 -29.46 32.14
C ASP A 50 -51.76 -30.30 30.97
N VAL A 51 -50.92 -30.57 29.96
CA VAL A 51 -51.22 -31.44 28.82
C VAL A 51 -51.19 -32.92 29.23
N LEU A 52 -50.26 -33.31 30.10
CA LEU A 52 -50.17 -34.69 30.58
C LEU A 52 -51.33 -35.05 31.53
N ASP A 53 -51.75 -34.11 32.39
CA ASP A 53 -52.93 -34.27 33.25
C ASP A 53 -54.20 -34.46 32.42
N LEU A 54 -54.37 -33.68 31.35
CA LEU A 54 -55.48 -33.83 30.39
C LEU A 54 -55.54 -35.25 29.79
N ILE A 55 -54.38 -35.85 29.50
CA ILE A 55 -54.29 -37.15 28.85
C ILE A 55 -54.43 -38.30 29.86
N GLU A 56 -53.91 -38.15 31.09
CA GLU A 56 -53.70 -39.26 32.04
C GLU A 56 -54.44 -39.21 33.38
N LYS A 57 -54.90 -38.04 33.85
CA LYS A 57 -55.36 -37.85 35.25
C LYS A 57 -56.81 -38.29 35.48
N LYS A 58 -57.01 -39.19 36.45
CA LYS A 58 -58.35 -39.61 36.91
C LYS A 58 -59.13 -38.42 37.49
N PRO A 59 -60.46 -38.31 37.29
CA PRO A 59 -61.36 -39.24 36.59
C PRO A 59 -61.65 -38.87 35.12
N ALA A 60 -61.07 -37.78 34.62
CA ALA A 60 -61.45 -37.16 33.34
C ALA A 60 -60.47 -37.42 32.18
N ALA A 61 -59.34 -38.11 32.41
CA ALA A 61 -58.33 -38.41 31.39
C ALA A 61 -58.89 -38.85 30.03
N LEU A 62 -58.32 -38.36 28.93
CA LEU A 62 -58.62 -38.83 27.57
C LEU A 62 -58.53 -40.37 27.47
N LEU A 63 -57.46 -40.95 28.02
CA LEU A 63 -57.24 -42.40 28.08
C LEU A 63 -58.35 -43.16 28.84
N LEU A 64 -58.95 -42.56 29.86
CA LEU A 64 -60.06 -43.17 30.62
C LEU A 64 -61.40 -43.00 29.93
N LEU A 65 -61.59 -41.92 29.16
CA LEU A 65 -62.77 -41.75 28.31
C LEU A 65 -62.83 -42.85 27.24
N TRP A 66 -61.68 -43.27 26.70
CA TRP A 66 -61.56 -44.38 25.75
C TRP A 66 -61.96 -45.74 26.35
N MET A 67 -61.89 -45.89 27.67
CA MET A 67 -62.21 -47.12 28.41
C MET A 67 -63.64 -47.14 28.98
N ARG A 68 -64.49 -46.13 28.73
CA ARG A 68 -65.86 -46.14 29.28
C ARG A 68 -66.71 -47.21 28.56
N PRO A 69 -67.47 -48.07 29.27
CA PRO A 69 -68.28 -49.12 28.65
C PRO A 69 -69.17 -48.63 27.50
N GLY A 70 -69.78 -47.45 27.65
CA GLY A 70 -70.60 -46.79 26.63
C GLY A 70 -69.88 -46.25 25.39
N ILE A 71 -68.59 -46.56 25.20
CA ILE A 71 -67.76 -46.30 23.99
C ILE A 71 -67.14 -47.61 23.47
N MET A 72 -67.30 -48.73 24.18
CA MET A 72 -66.80 -50.05 23.75
C MET A 72 -67.90 -50.93 23.12
N PHE A 73 -69.18 -50.58 23.27
CA PHE A 73 -70.28 -51.28 22.61
C PHE A 73 -70.22 -51.15 21.07
N PRO A 74 -70.65 -52.17 20.29
CA PRO A 74 -70.59 -52.15 18.82
C PRO A 74 -71.32 -51.01 18.10
N ARG A 75 -72.15 -50.22 18.81
CA ARG A 75 -72.90 -49.07 18.27
C ARG A 75 -72.23 -47.71 18.49
N SER A 76 -71.02 -47.64 19.06
CA SER A 76 -70.33 -46.38 19.29
C SER A 76 -69.62 -45.86 18.02
N THR A 77 -70.12 -44.78 17.42
CA THR A 77 -69.44 -44.09 16.32
C THR A 77 -68.43 -43.06 16.82
N ASN A 78 -67.44 -42.74 15.97
CA ASN A 78 -66.37 -41.78 16.29
C ASN A 78 -66.92 -40.37 16.60
N GLU A 79 -68.07 -40.00 16.02
CA GLU A 79 -68.78 -38.75 16.34
C GLU A 79 -69.31 -38.70 17.78
N ILE A 80 -69.85 -39.81 18.30
CA ILE A 80 -70.32 -39.91 19.70
C ILE A 80 -69.13 -39.78 20.66
N PHE A 81 -67.98 -40.37 20.28
CA PHE A 81 -66.74 -40.24 21.03
C PHE A 81 -66.24 -38.78 21.04
N ALA A 82 -66.12 -38.13 19.88
CA ALA A 82 -65.74 -36.72 19.78
C ALA A 82 -66.71 -35.80 20.55
N GLY A 83 -68.01 -36.05 20.47
CA GLY A 83 -69.03 -35.32 21.24
C GLY A 83 -68.83 -35.42 22.76
N LYS A 84 -68.58 -36.63 23.29
CA LYS A 84 -68.28 -36.84 24.72
C LYS A 84 -66.96 -36.20 25.16
N LEU A 85 -65.94 -36.22 24.30
CA LEU A 85 -64.66 -35.55 24.51
C LEU A 85 -64.86 -34.03 24.63
N TYR A 86 -65.60 -33.42 23.71
CA TYR A 86 -65.93 -32.00 23.79
C TYR A 86 -66.79 -31.63 25.01
N GLN A 87 -67.71 -32.49 25.42
CA GLN A 87 -68.51 -32.26 26.63
C GLN A 87 -67.68 -32.33 27.92
N THR A 88 -66.66 -33.20 27.97
CA THR A 88 -65.82 -33.42 29.16
C THR A 88 -64.75 -32.32 29.34
N PHE A 89 -64.32 -31.66 28.26
CA PHE A 89 -63.19 -30.73 28.27
C PHE A 89 -63.52 -29.31 27.77
N LYS A 90 -64.77 -28.85 27.92
CA LYS A 90 -65.21 -27.52 27.43
C LYS A 90 -64.35 -26.36 27.90
N ASP A 91 -63.86 -26.42 29.14
CA ASP A 91 -63.20 -25.31 29.82
C ASP A 91 -61.66 -25.29 29.64
N ASN A 92 -61.10 -26.33 29.01
CA ASN A 92 -59.65 -26.49 28.88
C ASN A 92 -59.09 -25.73 27.67
N LYS A 93 -58.32 -24.66 27.94
CA LYS A 93 -57.64 -23.82 26.93
C LYS A 93 -56.76 -24.57 25.93
N ARG A 94 -56.31 -25.79 26.27
CA ARG A 94 -55.49 -26.65 25.39
C ARG A 94 -56.30 -27.44 24.36
N LEU A 95 -57.64 -27.50 24.48
CA LEU A 95 -58.49 -28.29 23.60
C LEU A 95 -59.42 -27.40 22.76
N SER A 96 -58.95 -27.06 21.56
CA SER A 96 -59.74 -26.34 20.55
C SER A 96 -60.53 -27.30 19.64
N LYS A 97 -61.82 -27.01 19.47
CA LYS A 97 -62.67 -27.63 18.44
C LYS A 97 -62.43 -26.97 17.08
N PRO A 98 -62.10 -27.72 16.01
CA PRO A 98 -61.99 -27.14 14.67
C PRO A 98 -63.36 -26.70 14.15
N LYS A 99 -63.40 -25.58 13.40
CA LYS A 99 -64.65 -24.95 12.96
C LYS A 99 -65.42 -25.73 11.88
N LEU A 100 -64.74 -26.60 11.14
CA LEU A 100 -65.29 -27.30 9.96
C LEU A 100 -65.63 -28.78 10.20
N SER A 101 -64.97 -29.44 11.16
CA SER A 101 -65.10 -30.88 11.40
C SER A 101 -65.90 -31.18 12.67
N ARG A 102 -66.73 -32.22 12.60
CA ARG A 102 -67.51 -32.72 13.75
C ARG A 102 -66.74 -33.77 14.58
N SER A 103 -65.72 -34.38 13.99
CA SER A 103 -65.00 -35.56 14.47
C SER A 103 -63.56 -35.28 14.94
N ASP A 104 -62.88 -34.28 14.37
CA ASP A 104 -61.44 -34.05 14.64
C ASP A 104 -61.22 -33.26 15.93
N PHE A 105 -60.16 -33.56 16.69
CA PHE A 105 -59.75 -32.78 17.89
C PHE A 105 -58.32 -32.20 17.77
N THR A 106 -57.90 -31.42 18.77
CA THR A 106 -56.73 -30.50 18.70
C THR A 106 -55.42 -31.17 18.26
N VAL A 107 -54.63 -30.45 17.45
CA VAL A 107 -53.60 -31.01 16.55
C VAL A 107 -54.23 -31.90 15.44
N THR A 108 -55.46 -31.58 15.05
CA THR A 108 -56.24 -32.18 13.94
C THR A 108 -56.09 -33.70 13.81
N TYR A 109 -56.30 -34.42 14.91
CA TYR A 109 -56.43 -35.87 14.88
C TYR A 109 -57.78 -36.26 14.31
N GLN A 110 -57.80 -37.08 13.27
CA GLN A 110 -59.04 -37.59 12.68
C GLN A 110 -59.50 -38.80 13.47
N THR A 111 -60.64 -38.71 14.16
CA THR A 111 -61.13 -39.82 15.01
C THR A 111 -61.62 -41.05 14.24
N GLU A 112 -61.61 -41.00 12.91
CA GLU A 112 -61.88 -42.16 12.05
C GLU A 112 -60.93 -43.32 12.39
N LEU A 113 -61.51 -44.49 12.69
CA LEU A 113 -60.83 -45.73 13.10
C LEU A 113 -60.05 -45.69 14.45
N PHE A 114 -60.11 -44.60 15.24
CA PHE A 114 -59.43 -44.53 16.54
C PHE A 114 -59.88 -45.64 17.51
N LEU A 115 -61.19 -45.88 17.58
CA LEU A 115 -61.76 -46.88 18.49
C LEU A 115 -61.36 -48.31 18.07
N ASP A 116 -61.27 -48.59 16.78
CA ASP A 116 -60.98 -49.94 16.29
C ASP A 116 -59.49 -50.25 16.39
N LYS A 117 -58.61 -49.27 16.14
CA LYS A 117 -57.17 -49.38 16.40
C LYS A 117 -56.81 -49.57 17.88
N ASN A 118 -57.61 -49.03 18.80
CA ASN A 118 -57.37 -49.21 20.25
C ASN A 118 -57.94 -50.54 20.81
N LYS A 119 -58.87 -51.20 20.09
CA LYS A 119 -59.50 -52.45 20.56
C LYS A 119 -58.56 -53.65 20.45
N ASP A 120 -57.70 -53.71 19.44
CA ASP A 120 -56.68 -54.77 19.21
C ASP A 120 -57.10 -56.17 19.70
N TYR A 121 -58.26 -56.60 19.21
CA TYR A 121 -58.95 -57.77 19.74
C TYR A 121 -58.37 -59.05 19.16
N VAL A 122 -57.37 -59.60 19.85
CA VAL A 122 -56.91 -60.97 19.60
C VAL A 122 -57.99 -61.92 20.13
N VAL A 123 -58.66 -62.59 19.20
CA VAL A 123 -59.66 -63.64 19.48
C VAL A 123 -58.97 -64.78 20.26
N PRO A 124 -59.38 -65.09 21.50
CA PRO A 124 -58.68 -66.06 22.34
C PRO A 124 -58.68 -67.48 21.75
N GLU A 125 -59.70 -67.84 20.99
CA GLU A 125 -59.78 -69.10 20.25
C GLU A 125 -58.68 -69.22 19.16
N HIS A 126 -58.30 -68.12 18.51
CA HIS A 126 -57.20 -68.10 17.55
C HIS A 126 -55.84 -68.20 18.26
N ALA A 127 -55.67 -67.54 19.41
CA ALA A 127 -54.46 -67.67 20.22
C ALA A 127 -54.27 -69.11 20.71
N ALA A 128 -55.33 -69.76 21.19
CA ALA A 128 -55.31 -71.16 21.61
C ALA A 128 -54.97 -72.14 20.47
N LEU A 129 -55.52 -71.91 19.27
CA LEU A 129 -55.19 -72.70 18.08
C LEU A 129 -53.72 -72.57 17.68
N LEU A 130 -53.15 -71.36 17.78
CA LEU A 130 -51.75 -71.10 17.46
C LEU A 130 -50.80 -71.68 18.51
N SER A 131 -51.15 -71.63 19.80
CA SER A 131 -50.38 -72.29 20.86
C SER A 131 -50.40 -73.82 20.73
N ALA A 132 -51.48 -74.40 20.20
CA ALA A 132 -51.61 -75.83 19.92
C ALA A 132 -50.93 -76.28 18.60
N SER A 133 -50.15 -75.41 17.95
CA SER A 133 -49.46 -75.75 16.70
C SER A 133 -48.30 -76.73 16.92
N ASN A 134 -48.22 -77.76 16.07
CA ASN A 134 -47.10 -78.71 16.02
C ASN A 134 -45.74 -78.06 15.65
N CYS A 135 -45.74 -76.80 15.20
CA CYS A 135 -44.52 -76.06 14.92
C CYS A 135 -44.02 -75.35 16.18
N SER A 136 -42.85 -75.74 16.70
CA SER A 136 -42.23 -75.15 17.91
C SER A 136 -42.00 -73.65 17.82
N PHE A 137 -41.79 -73.11 16.62
CA PHE A 137 -41.69 -71.68 16.39
C PHE A 137 -43.04 -70.96 16.59
N VAL A 138 -44.15 -71.55 16.14
CA VAL A 138 -45.48 -70.93 16.23
C VAL A 138 -46.04 -71.00 17.65
N SER A 139 -45.91 -72.15 18.30
CA SER A 139 -46.29 -72.30 19.71
C SER A 139 -45.42 -71.45 20.65
N GLY A 140 -44.14 -71.25 20.31
CA GLY A 140 -43.25 -70.33 21.03
C GLY A 140 -43.61 -68.84 20.94
N LEU A 141 -44.35 -68.41 19.90
CA LEU A 141 -44.81 -67.03 19.75
C LEU A 141 -46.05 -66.70 20.60
N PHE A 142 -46.82 -67.72 21.00
CA PHE A 142 -48.06 -67.60 21.76
C PHE A 142 -48.00 -68.45 23.04
N PRO A 143 -47.24 -68.00 24.07
CA PRO A 143 -47.17 -68.73 25.33
C PRO A 143 -48.56 -68.79 26.00
N PRO A 144 -48.92 -69.91 26.65
CA PRO A 144 -50.20 -70.03 27.34
C PRO A 144 -50.31 -69.01 28.48
N LEU A 145 -51.44 -68.30 28.53
CA LEU A 145 -51.77 -67.36 29.60
C LEU A 145 -52.01 -68.13 30.92
N PRO A 146 -51.60 -67.59 32.08
CA PRO A 146 -51.89 -68.20 33.38
C PRO A 146 -53.40 -68.25 33.65
N GLU A 147 -53.91 -69.40 34.12
CA GLU A 147 -55.34 -69.73 34.16
C GLU A 147 -56.20 -68.92 35.16
N ASP A 148 -55.59 -68.10 36.03
CA ASP A 148 -56.23 -67.49 37.20
C ASP A 148 -57.14 -66.25 36.92
N THR A 149 -57.34 -65.83 35.66
CA THR A 149 -58.10 -64.60 35.35
C THR A 149 -59.58 -64.79 35.01
N THR A 150 -60.26 -65.79 35.59
CA THR A 150 -61.65 -66.15 35.23
C THR A 150 -62.77 -65.21 35.75
N LYS A 151 -62.46 -64.15 36.53
CA LYS A 151 -63.49 -63.23 37.10
C LYS A 151 -63.27 -61.72 36.93
N SER A 152 -62.28 -61.27 36.16
CA SER A 152 -62.35 -59.94 35.56
C SER A 152 -61.66 -59.90 34.20
N THR A 153 -62.45 -59.98 33.14
CA THR A 153 -62.04 -59.62 31.77
C THR A 153 -61.84 -58.10 31.68
N LYS A 154 -60.79 -57.61 32.36
CA LYS A 154 -60.24 -56.27 32.17
C LYS A 154 -59.59 -56.25 30.79
N PHE A 155 -60.39 -55.91 29.79
CA PHE A 155 -59.97 -55.73 28.42
C PHE A 155 -58.72 -54.84 28.36
N SER A 156 -57.58 -55.43 27.99
CA SER A 156 -56.34 -54.68 27.78
C SER A 156 -56.40 -54.03 26.42
N SER A 157 -56.57 -52.71 26.39
CA SER A 157 -56.50 -51.93 25.15
C SER A 157 -55.05 -51.52 24.86
N VAL A 158 -54.74 -51.26 23.59
CA VAL A 158 -53.40 -50.81 23.15
C VAL A 158 -52.93 -49.63 23.98
N ALA A 159 -53.80 -48.63 24.18
CA ALA A 159 -53.48 -47.44 24.96
C ALA A 159 -53.12 -47.73 26.43
N THR A 160 -53.71 -48.76 27.05
CA THR A 160 -53.39 -49.15 28.43
C THR A 160 -52.06 -49.88 28.55
N GLN A 161 -51.79 -50.82 27.64
CA GLN A 161 -50.52 -51.55 27.59
C GLN A 161 -49.36 -50.60 27.25
N PHE A 162 -49.57 -49.72 26.27
CA PHE A 162 -48.63 -48.67 25.89
C PHE A 162 -48.32 -47.72 27.06
N LYS A 163 -49.34 -47.32 27.85
CA LYS A 163 -49.12 -46.50 29.04
C LYS A 163 -48.26 -47.22 30.09
N GLN A 164 -48.52 -48.50 30.35
CA GLN A 164 -47.74 -49.29 31.32
C GLN A 164 -46.28 -49.46 30.86
N GLN A 165 -46.07 -49.77 29.58
CA GLN A 165 -44.74 -49.86 28.97
C GLN A 165 -43.99 -48.52 29.03
N LEU A 166 -44.65 -47.41 28.70
CA LEU A 166 -44.06 -46.07 28.76
C LEU A 166 -43.68 -45.68 30.20
N GLN A 167 -44.51 -46.01 31.18
CA GLN A 167 -44.22 -45.76 32.60
C GLN A 167 -42.98 -46.54 33.07
N SER A 168 -42.91 -47.84 32.76
CA SER A 168 -41.74 -48.68 33.10
C SER A 168 -40.45 -48.23 32.41
N LEU A 169 -40.55 -47.77 31.16
CA LEU A 169 -39.42 -47.17 30.45
C LEU A 169 -38.93 -45.89 31.12
N LEU A 170 -39.83 -45.00 31.54
CA LEU A 170 -39.47 -43.74 32.22
C LEU A 170 -38.84 -43.99 33.58
N GLU A 171 -39.32 -44.99 34.33
CA GLU A 171 -38.71 -45.41 35.60
C GLU A 171 -37.28 -45.91 35.39
N THR A 172 -37.06 -46.75 34.36
CA THR A 172 -35.73 -47.24 33.98
C THR A 172 -34.79 -46.09 33.58
N LEU A 173 -35.28 -45.13 32.78
CA LEU A 173 -34.51 -43.95 32.35
C LEU A 173 -34.16 -43.02 33.52
N SER A 174 -35.06 -42.83 34.49
CA SER A 174 -34.85 -41.96 35.65
C SER A 174 -33.84 -42.49 36.67
N ALA A 175 -33.58 -43.81 36.65
CA ALA A 175 -32.52 -44.45 37.45
C ALA A 175 -31.12 -44.32 36.82
N THR A 176 -31.05 -43.86 35.56
CA THR A 176 -29.79 -43.65 34.82
C THR A 176 -29.47 -42.16 34.65
N GLU A 177 -28.24 -41.83 34.27
CA GLU A 177 -27.88 -40.48 33.84
C GLU A 177 -28.23 -40.31 32.34
N PRO A 178 -29.22 -39.47 31.97
CA PRO A 178 -29.69 -39.36 30.60
C PRO A 178 -28.85 -38.37 29.78
N HIS A 179 -28.42 -38.79 28.58
CA HIS A 179 -27.79 -37.91 27.58
C HIS A 179 -28.75 -37.66 26.41
N TYR A 180 -28.91 -36.39 26.01
CA TYR A 180 -29.94 -35.98 25.05
C TYR A 180 -29.36 -35.56 23.70
N ILE A 181 -29.69 -36.31 22.64
CA ILE A 181 -29.33 -35.98 21.25
C ILE A 181 -30.61 -35.55 20.50
N ARG A 182 -30.58 -34.36 19.87
CA ARG A 182 -31.74 -33.79 19.14
C ARG A 182 -31.47 -33.73 17.64
N CYS A 183 -31.99 -34.70 16.89
CA CYS A 183 -31.82 -34.77 15.44
C CYS A 183 -32.69 -33.73 14.70
N VAL A 184 -32.08 -32.99 13.78
CA VAL A 184 -32.73 -31.94 12.97
C VAL A 184 -32.57 -32.28 11.48
N LYS A 185 -33.68 -32.27 10.73
CA LYS A 185 -33.69 -32.48 9.28
C LYS A 185 -33.43 -31.13 8.58
N PRO A 186 -32.32 -30.93 7.85
CA PRO A 186 -31.95 -29.63 7.30
C PRO A 186 -32.77 -29.21 6.08
N ASN A 187 -33.25 -30.17 5.28
CA ASN A 187 -34.09 -29.93 4.12
C ASN A 187 -35.00 -31.13 3.84
N ASN A 188 -36.10 -30.92 3.13
CA ASN A 188 -37.03 -32.00 2.79
C ASN A 188 -36.60 -32.85 1.59
N LEU A 189 -35.68 -32.34 0.76
CA LEU A 189 -35.16 -32.99 -0.44
C LEU A 189 -34.10 -34.08 -0.17
N LEU A 190 -33.69 -34.26 1.09
CA LEU A 190 -32.66 -35.20 1.53
C LEU A 190 -31.28 -35.01 0.86
N LYS A 191 -30.93 -33.75 0.50
CA LYS A 191 -29.65 -33.42 -0.17
C LYS A 191 -28.64 -32.75 0.79
N PRO A 192 -27.32 -32.99 0.65
CA PRO A 192 -26.32 -32.23 1.38
C PRO A 192 -26.28 -30.76 0.93
N GLY A 193 -25.80 -29.86 1.80
CA GLY A 193 -25.59 -28.44 1.49
C GLY A 193 -26.84 -27.56 1.41
N ILE A 194 -28.05 -28.13 1.42
CA ILE A 194 -29.31 -27.37 1.41
C ILE A 194 -29.85 -27.22 2.84
N PHE A 195 -30.15 -25.98 3.26
CA PHE A 195 -30.67 -25.66 4.59
C PHE A 195 -31.96 -24.81 4.49
N GLU A 196 -33.09 -25.40 4.87
CA GLU A 196 -34.42 -24.79 4.81
C GLU A 196 -34.75 -24.10 6.15
N ASN A 197 -34.32 -22.85 6.30
CA ASN A 197 -34.47 -22.03 7.53
C ASN A 197 -35.81 -22.20 8.25
N ILE A 198 -36.94 -22.12 7.53
CA ILE A 198 -38.29 -22.19 8.11
C ILE A 198 -38.59 -23.58 8.68
N ASN A 199 -38.25 -24.64 7.94
CA ASN A 199 -38.52 -26.02 8.34
C ASN A 199 -37.61 -26.45 9.50
N VAL A 200 -36.38 -25.93 9.56
CA VAL A 200 -35.48 -26.12 10.71
C VAL A 200 -35.98 -25.35 11.93
N LEU A 201 -36.38 -24.08 11.79
CA LEU A 201 -36.91 -23.28 12.89
C LEU A 201 -38.19 -23.88 13.49
N GLN A 202 -39.08 -24.42 12.65
CA GLN A 202 -40.27 -25.14 13.11
C GLN A 202 -39.89 -26.40 13.91
N GLN A 203 -38.94 -27.20 13.44
CA GLN A 203 -38.44 -28.37 14.18
C GLN A 203 -37.82 -27.98 15.54
N LEU A 204 -37.03 -26.90 15.61
CA LEU A 204 -36.41 -26.45 16.86
C LEU A 204 -37.45 -26.02 17.91
N ARG A 205 -38.57 -25.41 17.47
CA ARG A 205 -39.73 -25.10 18.33
C ARG A 205 -40.47 -26.37 18.76
N PHE A 206 -40.84 -27.24 17.83
CA PHE A 206 -41.60 -28.46 18.15
C PHE A 206 -40.82 -29.49 18.97
N ARG A 207 -39.48 -29.50 18.89
CA ARG A 207 -38.62 -30.36 19.71
C ARG A 207 -38.25 -29.74 21.07
N GLY A 208 -38.82 -28.58 21.44
CA GLY A 208 -38.58 -27.92 22.72
C GLY A 208 -37.14 -27.42 22.93
N VAL A 209 -36.37 -27.24 21.85
CA VAL A 209 -34.98 -26.76 21.92
C VAL A 209 -34.94 -25.27 22.25
N MET A 210 -35.86 -24.49 21.66
CA MET A 210 -36.00 -23.07 21.98
C MET A 210 -36.39 -22.87 23.45
N GLU A 211 -37.28 -23.71 23.98
CA GLU A 211 -37.73 -23.68 25.36
C GLU A 211 -36.59 -24.06 26.33
N ALA A 212 -35.78 -25.07 25.99
CA ALA A 212 -34.57 -25.42 26.75
C ALA A 212 -33.56 -24.26 26.80
N ILE A 213 -33.32 -23.60 25.67
CA ILE A 213 -32.46 -22.41 25.60
C ILE A 213 -33.05 -21.27 26.45
N ARG A 214 -34.36 -21.05 26.43
CA ARG A 214 -35.01 -20.01 27.26
C ARG A 214 -34.86 -20.27 28.76
N VAL A 215 -34.94 -21.52 29.21
CA VAL A 215 -34.67 -21.87 30.62
C VAL A 215 -33.22 -21.57 30.97
N SER A 216 -32.26 -22.07 30.18
CA SER A 216 -30.83 -21.83 30.42
C SER A 216 -30.46 -20.34 30.40
N CYS A 217 -31.10 -19.54 29.54
CA CYS A 217 -30.92 -18.08 29.50
C CYS A 217 -31.58 -17.31 30.65
N ALA A 218 -32.59 -17.88 31.31
CA ALA A 218 -33.23 -17.27 32.49
C ALA A 218 -32.37 -17.44 33.76
N GLY A 219 -31.59 -18.52 33.83
CA GLY A 219 -30.50 -18.68 34.80
C GLY A 219 -29.21 -17.97 34.36
N TYR A 220 -28.09 -18.66 34.55
CA TYR A 220 -26.75 -18.21 34.20
C TYR A 220 -26.17 -19.13 33.10
N PRO A 221 -26.40 -18.83 31.81
CA PRO A 221 -26.01 -19.69 30.69
C PRO A 221 -24.49 -19.70 30.47
N THR A 222 -23.78 -18.64 30.87
CA THR A 222 -22.33 -18.54 30.70
C THR A 222 -21.65 -18.74 32.05
N ARG A 223 -20.85 -19.81 32.13
CA ARG A 223 -20.16 -20.27 33.34
C ARG A 223 -18.68 -20.45 33.02
N LYS A 224 -17.78 -19.88 33.82
CA LYS A 224 -16.33 -19.95 33.58
C LYS A 224 -15.55 -20.07 34.88
N ASN A 225 -14.60 -21.00 34.92
CA ASN A 225 -13.62 -21.11 36.02
C ASN A 225 -12.83 -19.80 36.13
N PHE A 226 -12.38 -19.44 37.34
CA PHE A 226 -11.63 -18.20 37.57
C PHE A 226 -10.37 -18.10 36.69
N ASP A 227 -9.59 -19.18 36.57
CA ASP A 227 -8.37 -19.23 35.75
C ASP A 227 -8.64 -18.85 34.29
N GLU A 228 -9.65 -19.47 33.66
CA GLU A 228 -10.05 -19.17 32.28
C GLU A 228 -10.53 -17.73 32.12
N PHE A 229 -11.26 -17.22 33.13
CA PHE A 229 -11.78 -15.86 33.12
C PHE A 229 -10.66 -14.83 33.22
N VAL A 230 -9.75 -14.97 34.19
CA VAL A 230 -8.59 -14.09 34.38
C VAL A 230 -7.63 -14.18 33.20
N GLN A 231 -7.36 -15.36 32.65
CA GLN A 231 -6.51 -15.51 31.46
C GLN A 231 -7.11 -14.80 30.23
N ARG A 232 -8.43 -14.87 30.03
CA ARG A 232 -9.11 -14.23 28.90
C ARG A 232 -9.25 -12.71 29.08
N PHE A 233 -9.61 -12.26 30.28
CA PHE A 233 -10.03 -10.89 30.57
C PHE A 233 -9.04 -10.03 31.35
N GLY A 234 -7.90 -10.58 31.82
CA GLY A 234 -6.85 -9.82 32.52
C GLY A 234 -6.26 -8.64 31.72
N ILE A 235 -6.45 -8.64 30.39
CA ILE A 235 -6.15 -7.49 29.51
C ILE A 235 -6.97 -6.24 29.89
N LEU A 236 -8.19 -6.41 30.41
CA LEU A 236 -9.02 -5.31 30.91
C LEU A 236 -8.37 -4.62 32.11
N GLU A 237 -7.63 -5.35 32.96
CA GLU A 237 -6.91 -4.77 34.09
C GLU A 237 -5.41 -5.14 34.12
N PRO A 238 -4.57 -4.40 33.37
CA PRO A 238 -3.12 -4.62 33.33
C PRO A 238 -2.37 -4.36 34.66
N LYS A 239 -3.08 -3.92 35.72
CA LYS A 239 -2.52 -3.76 37.06
C LYS A 239 -2.40 -5.12 37.78
N LEU A 240 -3.39 -5.99 37.61
CA LEU A 240 -3.41 -7.34 38.19
C LEU A 240 -2.36 -8.26 37.54
N MET A 241 -2.16 -8.17 36.22
CA MET A 241 -1.09 -8.90 35.52
C MET A 241 0.33 -8.58 36.02
N LYS A 242 0.52 -7.53 36.83
CA LYS A 242 1.82 -7.18 37.44
C LYS A 242 1.99 -7.66 38.88
N SER A 243 0.93 -8.08 39.58
CA SER A 243 1.01 -8.60 40.97
C SER A 243 1.02 -10.13 41.07
N ALA A 244 0.82 -10.84 39.96
CA ALA A 244 0.59 -12.29 39.90
C ALA A 244 1.83 -13.18 40.19
N ILE A 245 2.45 -13.02 41.36
CA ILE A 245 3.55 -13.88 41.89
C ILE A 245 3.15 -14.60 43.19
N GLN A 246 2.01 -14.25 43.81
CA GLN A 246 1.38 -15.06 44.87
C GLN A 246 -0.15 -15.10 44.67
N SER A 247 -0.72 -16.31 44.64
CA SER A 247 -2.13 -16.57 44.94
C SER A 247 -2.37 -16.36 46.45
N PRO A 248 -3.58 -15.97 46.91
CA PRO A 248 -4.89 -16.27 46.33
C PRO A 248 -5.71 -15.00 45.99
N GLU A 249 -5.38 -14.32 44.89
CA GLU A 249 -6.07 -13.09 44.46
C GLU A 249 -7.18 -13.32 43.40
N ASP A 250 -7.39 -14.53 42.87
CA ASP A 250 -8.20 -14.75 41.66
C ASP A 250 -9.66 -14.30 41.78
N LEU A 251 -10.29 -14.50 42.95
CA LEU A 251 -11.65 -14.03 43.21
C LEU A 251 -11.72 -12.50 43.32
N THR A 252 -10.68 -11.85 43.86
CA THR A 252 -10.57 -10.38 43.86
C THR A 252 -10.22 -9.82 42.49
N ALA A 253 -9.46 -10.56 41.68
CA ALA A 253 -9.13 -10.22 40.29
C ALA A 253 -10.39 -10.27 39.41
N CYS A 254 -11.19 -11.34 39.55
CA CYS A 254 -12.50 -11.45 38.91
C CYS A 254 -13.41 -10.27 39.28
N ASN A 255 -13.57 -9.95 40.58
CA ASN A 255 -14.37 -8.81 41.01
C ASN A 255 -13.92 -7.49 40.37
N ARG A 256 -12.62 -7.13 40.45
CA ARG A 256 -12.13 -5.86 39.86
C ARG A 256 -12.29 -5.80 38.34
N ILE A 257 -12.16 -6.93 37.63
CA ILE A 257 -12.44 -7.02 36.19
C ILE A 257 -13.93 -6.77 35.90
N LEU A 258 -14.84 -7.34 36.69
CA LEU A 258 -16.29 -7.19 36.55
C LEU A 258 -16.76 -5.78 36.91
N ASP A 259 -16.23 -5.19 37.99
CA ASP A 259 -16.45 -3.80 38.41
C ASP A 259 -16.00 -2.82 37.31
N LYS A 260 -14.81 -3.06 36.73
CA LYS A 260 -14.29 -2.23 35.63
C LYS A 260 -15.13 -2.33 34.36
N ALA A 261 -15.83 -3.44 34.16
CA ALA A 261 -16.78 -3.63 33.08
C ALA A 261 -18.18 -3.06 33.38
N ASN A 262 -18.45 -2.60 34.62
CA ASN A 262 -19.76 -2.08 35.07
C ASN A 262 -20.95 -3.05 34.83
N LEU A 263 -20.69 -4.36 34.93
CA LEU A 263 -21.72 -5.38 34.77
C LEU A 263 -22.66 -5.38 35.98
N LYS A 264 -23.96 -5.58 35.73
CA LYS A 264 -25.00 -5.52 36.77
C LYS A 264 -25.60 -6.88 37.14
N ASP A 265 -25.45 -7.87 36.25
CA ASP A 265 -26.12 -9.17 36.34
C ASP A 265 -25.11 -10.33 36.34
N TYR A 266 -24.17 -10.30 37.28
CA TYR A 266 -23.19 -11.37 37.51
C TYR A 266 -23.35 -11.98 38.92
N GLN A 267 -22.95 -13.24 39.06
CA GLN A 267 -22.74 -13.89 40.36
C GLN A 267 -21.41 -14.63 40.36
N ILE A 268 -20.81 -14.75 41.54
CA ILE A 268 -19.52 -15.41 41.76
C ILE A 268 -19.77 -16.59 42.69
N GLY A 269 -19.55 -17.81 42.18
CA GLY A 269 -19.61 -19.02 42.98
C GLY A 269 -18.29 -19.30 43.70
N LYS A 270 -18.11 -20.54 44.18
CA LYS A 270 -16.88 -20.99 44.82
C LYS A 270 -15.72 -21.24 43.85
N THR A 271 -16.01 -21.64 42.62
CA THR A 271 -14.98 -22.01 41.62
C THR A 271 -15.14 -21.29 40.27
N LYS A 272 -16.32 -20.70 40.01
CA LYS A 272 -16.71 -20.16 38.72
C LYS A 272 -17.40 -18.80 38.82
N VAL A 273 -17.23 -17.99 37.78
CA VAL A 273 -18.04 -16.80 37.49
C VAL A 273 -19.27 -17.21 36.67
N PHE A 274 -20.43 -16.70 37.05
CA PHE A 274 -21.73 -16.93 36.42
C PHE A 274 -22.26 -15.61 35.85
N LEU A 275 -22.58 -15.62 34.56
CA LEU A 275 -22.99 -14.43 33.80
C LEU A 275 -24.33 -14.65 33.10
N ARG A 276 -25.25 -13.67 33.21
CA ARG A 276 -26.50 -13.69 32.44
C ARG A 276 -26.24 -13.56 30.93
N ALA A 277 -27.26 -13.90 30.14
CA ALA A 277 -27.23 -13.71 28.69
C ALA A 277 -26.88 -12.26 28.32
N GLY A 278 -26.03 -12.07 27.31
CA GLY A 278 -25.57 -10.74 26.86
C GLY A 278 -24.33 -10.20 27.59
N GLN A 279 -24.19 -10.42 28.90
CA GLN A 279 -23.07 -9.87 29.71
C GLN A 279 -21.67 -10.32 29.22
N MET A 280 -21.55 -11.55 28.70
CA MET A 280 -20.31 -12.04 28.05
C MET A 280 -19.96 -11.25 26.76
N ALA A 281 -20.96 -10.80 26.00
CA ALA A 281 -20.74 -10.01 24.79
C ALA A 281 -20.28 -8.58 25.13
N GLU A 282 -20.77 -8.00 26.23
CA GLU A 282 -20.30 -6.72 26.75
C GLU A 282 -18.82 -6.81 27.19
N LEU A 283 -18.44 -7.87 27.91
CA LEU A 283 -17.04 -8.14 28.28
C LEU A 283 -16.12 -8.30 27.06
N ASP A 284 -16.54 -9.07 26.05
CA ASP A 284 -15.77 -9.22 24.82
C ASP A 284 -15.70 -7.91 24.02
N ALA A 285 -16.73 -7.06 24.06
CA ALA A 285 -16.71 -5.74 23.45
C ALA A 285 -15.70 -4.79 24.13
N CYS A 286 -15.71 -4.72 25.47
CA CYS A 286 -14.70 -3.96 26.23
C CYS A 286 -13.27 -4.47 25.96
N ARG A 287 -13.09 -5.80 25.87
CA ARG A 287 -11.81 -6.43 25.54
C ARG A 287 -11.36 -6.06 24.12
N ALA A 288 -12.27 -6.11 23.14
CA ALA A 288 -12.01 -5.72 21.77
C ALA A 288 -11.64 -4.23 21.66
N GLU A 289 -12.24 -3.35 22.47
CA GLU A 289 -11.90 -1.93 22.51
C GLU A 289 -10.46 -1.70 23.02
N VAL A 290 -10.07 -2.32 24.13
CA VAL A 290 -8.71 -2.21 24.68
C VAL A 290 -7.68 -2.73 23.67
N LEU A 291 -7.93 -3.89 23.07
CA LEU A 291 -7.08 -4.44 22.01
C LEU A 291 -7.02 -3.55 20.77
N GLY A 292 -8.14 -2.95 20.35
CA GLY A 292 -8.22 -2.01 19.23
C GLY A 292 -7.40 -0.74 19.47
N ARG A 293 -7.47 -0.17 20.68
CA ARG A 293 -6.63 0.97 21.10
C ARG A 293 -5.14 0.60 21.05
N SER A 294 -4.76 -0.55 21.59
CA SER A 294 -3.37 -1.05 21.56
C SER A 294 -2.87 -1.29 20.13
N ALA A 295 -3.67 -1.95 19.28
CA ALA A 295 -3.36 -2.17 17.87
C ALA A 295 -3.19 -0.84 17.11
N THR A 296 -4.03 0.16 17.41
CA THR A 296 -3.94 1.51 16.80
C THR A 296 -2.59 2.18 17.11
N VAL A 297 -2.07 2.05 18.34
CA VAL A 297 -0.75 2.59 18.71
C VAL A 297 0.38 1.89 17.93
N ILE A 298 0.34 0.56 17.84
CA ILE A 298 1.33 -0.23 17.10
C ILE A 298 1.29 0.11 15.60
N GLN A 299 0.09 0.15 15.01
CA GLN A 299 -0.12 0.50 13.61
C GLN A 299 0.32 1.93 13.29
N ARG A 300 0.03 2.89 14.18
CA ARG A 300 0.49 4.28 14.06
C ARG A 300 2.02 4.33 14.00
N ASN A 301 2.70 3.71 14.97
CA ASN A 301 4.16 3.72 15.04
C ASN A 301 4.79 3.02 13.82
N GLY A 302 4.24 1.88 13.40
CA GLY A 302 4.70 1.16 12.19
C GLY A 302 4.54 1.99 10.92
N ARG A 303 3.37 2.63 10.71
CA ARG A 303 3.12 3.52 9.57
C ARG A 303 4.06 4.73 9.60
N THR A 304 4.22 5.39 10.75
CA THR A 304 5.16 6.52 10.91
C THR A 304 6.60 6.11 10.60
N TYR A 305 7.04 4.92 11.02
CA TYR A 305 8.37 4.40 10.71
C TYR A 305 8.58 4.17 9.20
N ILE A 306 7.61 3.54 8.52
CA ILE A 306 7.66 3.30 7.07
C ILE A 306 7.68 4.63 6.30
N CYS A 307 6.77 5.56 6.62
CA CYS A 307 6.72 6.89 6.00
C CYS A 307 8.02 7.69 6.24
N ARG A 308 8.58 7.64 7.45
CA ARG A 308 9.85 8.31 7.78
C ARG A 308 11.03 7.75 6.99
N ARG A 309 11.11 6.42 6.80
CA ARG A 309 12.14 5.80 5.95
C ARG A 309 12.04 6.27 4.50
N TYR A 310 10.84 6.27 3.93
CA TYR A 310 10.61 6.75 2.57
C TYR A 310 10.96 8.23 2.40
N TYR A 311 10.52 9.08 3.34
CA TYR A 311 10.83 10.52 3.36
C TYR A 311 12.34 10.79 3.42
N VAL A 312 13.08 10.07 4.27
CA VAL A 312 14.55 10.22 4.36
C VAL A 312 15.23 9.87 3.04
N SER A 313 14.81 8.77 2.39
CA SER A 313 15.32 8.38 1.07
C SER A 313 15.05 9.45 0.01
N LEU A 314 13.80 9.92 -0.09
CA LEU A 314 13.40 10.95 -1.05
C LEU A 314 14.14 12.27 -0.83
N ARG A 315 14.37 12.66 0.43
CA ARG A 315 15.13 13.85 0.80
C ARG A 315 16.60 13.76 0.36
N LEU A 316 17.23 12.59 0.45
CA LEU A 316 18.60 12.39 -0.03
C LEU A 316 18.68 12.57 -1.56
N CYS A 317 17.80 11.90 -2.32
CA CYS A 317 17.73 12.06 -3.77
C CYS A 317 17.46 13.52 -4.19
N ALA A 318 16.61 14.24 -3.46
CA ALA A 318 16.36 15.66 -3.71
C ALA A 318 17.60 16.54 -3.46
N ILE A 319 18.41 16.24 -2.43
CA ILE A 319 19.67 16.95 -2.16
C ILE A 319 20.70 16.68 -3.26
N GLU A 320 20.81 15.44 -3.75
CA GLU A 320 21.69 15.10 -4.88
C GLU A 320 21.29 15.83 -6.16
N LEU A 321 19.99 15.83 -6.50
CA LEU A 321 19.48 16.58 -7.65
C LEU A 321 19.76 18.08 -7.51
N GLN A 322 19.51 18.66 -6.35
CA GLN A 322 19.82 20.07 -6.07
C GLN A 322 21.32 20.39 -6.16
N ARG A 323 22.21 19.46 -5.82
CA ARG A 323 23.66 19.62 -5.98
C ARG A 323 24.03 19.69 -7.47
N VAL A 324 23.45 18.83 -8.30
CA VAL A 324 23.71 18.81 -9.75
C VAL A 324 23.16 20.07 -10.43
N THR A 325 21.93 20.49 -10.11
CA THR A 325 21.32 21.68 -10.74
C THR A 325 22.05 22.97 -10.35
N ARG A 326 22.43 23.15 -9.08
CA ARG A 326 23.28 24.28 -8.63
C ARG A 326 24.63 24.29 -9.35
N GLY A 327 25.25 23.12 -9.53
CA GLY A 327 26.49 22.98 -10.30
C GLY A 327 26.33 23.37 -11.77
N GLN A 328 25.23 22.96 -12.41
CA GLN A 328 24.97 23.28 -13.81
C GLN A 328 24.66 24.76 -14.03
N LEU A 329 23.93 25.40 -13.11
CA LEU A 329 23.69 26.85 -13.14
C LEU A 329 25.01 27.63 -13.11
N GLY A 330 25.94 27.23 -12.23
CA GLY A 330 27.28 27.84 -12.16
C GLY A 330 28.10 27.66 -13.44
N ARG A 331 28.02 26.48 -14.10
CA ARG A 331 28.68 26.26 -15.41
C ARG A 331 28.11 27.16 -16.50
N HIS A 332 26.78 27.24 -16.60
CA HIS A 332 26.11 28.08 -17.60
C HIS A 332 26.46 29.57 -17.42
N GLN A 333 26.50 30.06 -16.17
CA GLN A 333 26.93 31.43 -15.88
C GLN A 333 28.40 31.66 -16.27
N TYR A 334 29.29 30.70 -16.00
CA TYR A 334 30.70 30.79 -16.40
C TYR A 334 30.89 30.73 -17.93
N GLU A 335 30.10 29.93 -18.65
CA GLU A 335 30.09 29.88 -20.12
C GLU A 335 29.66 31.20 -20.73
N TYR A 336 28.63 31.85 -20.17
CA TYR A 336 28.20 33.20 -20.56
C TYR A 336 29.34 34.22 -20.37
N MET A 337 29.94 34.28 -19.17
CA MET A 337 31.07 35.18 -18.87
C MET A 337 32.28 34.92 -19.79
N ARG A 338 32.55 33.65 -20.16
CA ARG A 338 33.59 33.31 -21.14
C ARG A 338 33.25 33.81 -22.54
N GLY A 339 31.98 33.73 -22.95
CA GLY A 339 31.49 34.29 -24.21
C GLY A 339 31.67 35.80 -24.28
N GLU A 340 31.27 36.53 -23.24
CA GLU A 340 31.47 37.98 -23.13
C GLU A 340 32.96 38.36 -23.18
N ALA A 341 33.80 37.69 -22.38
CA ALA A 341 35.24 37.96 -22.35
C ALA A 341 35.91 37.67 -23.70
N ALA A 342 35.47 36.62 -24.42
CA ALA A 342 35.95 36.32 -25.77
C ALA A 342 35.51 37.39 -26.77
N SER A 343 34.25 37.83 -26.72
CA SER A 343 33.71 38.91 -27.55
C SER A 343 34.50 40.22 -27.35
N LEU A 344 34.68 40.64 -26.11
CA LEU A 344 35.48 41.84 -25.77
C LEU A 344 36.93 41.73 -26.26
N LYS A 345 37.55 40.55 -26.18
CA LYS A 345 38.91 40.31 -26.69
C LYS A 345 38.99 40.43 -28.22
N ILE A 346 37.99 39.89 -28.93
CA ILE A 346 37.89 40.00 -30.40
C ILE A 346 37.66 41.46 -30.81
N GLN A 347 36.67 42.14 -30.20
CA GLN A 347 36.37 43.54 -30.43
C GLN A 347 37.61 44.43 -30.21
N LYS A 348 38.29 44.28 -29.07
CA LYS A 348 39.55 44.99 -28.76
C LYS A 348 40.61 44.78 -29.84
N GLN A 349 40.80 43.55 -30.31
CA GLN A 349 41.80 43.23 -31.33
C GLN A 349 41.41 43.80 -32.71
N CYS A 350 40.13 43.76 -33.08
CA CYS A 350 39.62 44.37 -34.31
C CYS A 350 39.77 45.90 -34.29
N HIS A 351 39.37 46.58 -33.21
CA HIS A 351 39.58 48.02 -33.07
C HIS A 351 41.07 48.39 -33.14
N LEU A 352 41.94 47.64 -32.44
CA LEU A 352 43.38 47.85 -32.50
C LEU A 352 43.94 47.67 -33.92
N TYR A 353 43.49 46.65 -34.66
CA TYR A 353 43.90 46.41 -36.04
C TYR A 353 43.46 47.54 -36.98
N LEU A 354 42.20 47.98 -36.89
CA LEU A 354 41.65 49.07 -37.70
C LEU A 354 42.38 50.39 -37.43
N SER A 355 42.54 50.78 -36.16
CA SER A 355 43.27 52.00 -35.79
C SER A 355 44.74 51.96 -36.22
N ARG A 356 45.44 50.82 -36.04
CA ARG A 356 46.82 50.64 -36.52
C ARG A 356 46.94 50.72 -38.03
N THR A 357 45.97 50.16 -38.77
CA THR A 357 45.97 50.18 -40.23
C THR A 357 45.74 51.60 -40.75
N ALA A 358 44.73 52.31 -40.23
CA ALA A 358 44.48 53.71 -40.56
C ALA A 358 45.70 54.61 -40.27
N TYR A 359 46.30 54.47 -39.09
CA TYR A 359 47.52 55.20 -38.72
C TYR A 359 48.68 54.90 -39.67
N LYS A 360 48.93 53.62 -40.00
CA LYS A 360 49.98 53.24 -40.95
C LYS A 360 49.77 53.84 -42.33
N THR A 361 48.54 53.84 -42.86
CA THR A 361 48.22 54.44 -44.16
C THR A 361 48.51 55.94 -44.19
N ILE A 362 48.13 56.66 -43.12
CA ILE A 362 48.41 58.10 -42.98
C ILE A 362 49.92 58.34 -42.85
N TYR A 363 50.61 57.59 -41.99
CA TYR A 363 52.06 57.69 -41.77
C TYR A 363 52.85 57.45 -43.05
N VAL A 364 52.56 56.37 -43.77
CA VAL A 364 53.22 56.04 -45.05
C VAL A 364 52.98 57.13 -46.09
N SER A 365 51.74 57.63 -46.21
CA SER A 365 51.41 58.75 -47.09
C SER A 365 52.20 60.03 -46.74
N ALA A 366 52.30 60.37 -45.45
CA ALA A 366 53.05 61.52 -44.97
C ALA A 366 54.56 61.39 -45.27
N VAL A 367 55.15 60.19 -45.08
CA VAL A 367 56.55 59.92 -45.42
C VAL A 367 56.79 60.04 -46.92
N TYR A 368 55.90 59.54 -47.78
CA TYR A 368 56.03 59.72 -49.24
C TYR A 368 55.96 61.20 -49.65
N ILE A 369 55.04 61.98 -49.07
CA ILE A 369 54.94 63.43 -49.33
C ILE A 369 56.20 64.15 -48.85
N GLN A 370 56.68 63.86 -47.65
CA GLN A 370 57.92 64.44 -47.11
C GLN A 370 59.14 64.10 -47.98
N ALA A 371 59.29 62.84 -48.39
CA ALA A 371 60.37 62.40 -49.27
C ALA A 371 60.29 63.09 -50.65
N GLY A 372 59.08 63.28 -51.19
CA GLY A 372 58.85 64.04 -52.43
C GLY A 372 59.26 65.52 -52.30
N ILE A 373 58.87 66.19 -51.21
CA ILE A 373 59.24 67.58 -50.92
C ILE A 373 60.76 67.74 -50.71
N GLN A 374 61.38 66.83 -49.95
CA GLN A 374 62.83 66.82 -49.75
C GLN A 374 63.57 66.56 -51.08
N GLY A 375 63.11 65.60 -51.88
CA GLY A 375 63.65 65.29 -53.21
C GLY A 375 63.55 66.46 -54.18
N MET A 376 62.40 67.12 -54.26
CA MET A 376 62.22 68.36 -55.04
C MET A 376 63.14 69.49 -54.57
N SER A 377 63.31 69.64 -53.25
CA SER A 377 64.22 70.66 -52.67
C SER A 377 65.69 70.37 -53.00
N HIS A 378 66.11 69.10 -52.90
CA HIS A 378 67.44 68.66 -53.31
C HIS A 378 67.68 68.86 -54.82
N SER A 379 66.68 68.54 -55.66
CA SER A 379 66.74 68.73 -57.12
C SER A 379 66.84 70.21 -57.49
N ARG A 380 66.03 71.09 -56.88
CA ARG A 380 66.15 72.56 -57.02
C ARG A 380 67.54 73.05 -56.61
N GLY A 381 68.06 72.59 -55.48
CA GLY A 381 69.41 72.91 -55.02
C GLY A 381 70.53 72.37 -55.92
N TYR A 382 70.34 71.22 -56.56
CA TYR A 382 71.27 70.68 -57.56
C TYR A 382 71.23 71.50 -58.86
N LEU A 383 70.04 71.86 -59.35
CA LEU A 383 69.87 72.68 -60.55
C LEU A 383 70.49 74.08 -60.37
N ALA A 384 70.27 74.71 -59.21
CA ALA A 384 70.89 76.00 -58.87
C ALA A 384 72.43 75.92 -58.84
N ARG A 385 72.99 74.90 -58.17
CA ARG A 385 74.45 74.64 -58.15
C ARG A 385 75.01 74.37 -59.54
N THR A 386 74.27 73.65 -60.39
CA THR A 386 74.67 73.34 -61.77
C THR A 386 74.64 74.58 -62.66
N ARG A 387 73.61 75.43 -62.54
CA ARG A 387 73.51 76.73 -63.21
C ARG A 387 74.67 77.65 -62.80
N PHE A 388 74.97 77.74 -61.50
CA PHE A 388 76.12 78.51 -61.00
C PHE A 388 77.46 77.97 -61.53
N ARG A 389 77.67 76.64 -61.53
CA ARG A 389 78.88 76.03 -62.12
C ARG A 389 79.02 76.32 -63.62
N ARG A 390 77.93 76.28 -64.39
CA ARG A 390 77.92 76.64 -65.82
C ARG A 390 78.28 78.11 -66.02
N LEU A 391 77.65 79.02 -65.28
CA LEU A 391 77.95 80.46 -65.31
C LEU A 391 79.41 80.73 -64.94
N LYS A 392 79.90 80.17 -63.82
CA LYS A 392 81.31 80.32 -63.38
C LYS A 392 82.29 79.83 -64.45
N LYS A 393 82.03 78.68 -65.09
CA LYS A 393 82.86 78.19 -66.22
C LYS A 393 82.84 79.17 -67.40
N ALA A 394 81.67 79.67 -67.80
CA ALA A 394 81.55 80.65 -68.88
C ALA A 394 82.29 81.97 -68.54
N THR A 395 82.13 82.50 -67.33
CA THR A 395 82.86 83.68 -66.86
C THR A 395 84.36 83.48 -66.90
N ILE A 396 84.87 82.32 -66.46
CA ILE A 396 86.31 82.00 -66.54
C ILE A 396 86.78 81.97 -68.00
N VAL A 397 86.03 81.35 -68.91
CA VAL A 397 86.40 81.31 -70.35
C VAL A 397 86.46 82.74 -70.94
N VAL A 398 85.47 83.58 -70.62
CA VAL A 398 85.46 85.00 -71.06
C VAL A 398 86.64 85.77 -70.47
N GLN A 399 86.93 85.62 -69.17
CA GLN A 399 88.07 86.26 -68.49
C GLN A 399 89.41 85.80 -69.07
N CYS A 400 89.60 84.50 -69.33
CA CYS A 400 90.79 83.95 -69.96
C CYS A 400 90.96 84.47 -71.40
N SER A 401 89.86 84.56 -72.17
CA SER A 401 89.87 85.13 -73.52
C SER A 401 90.29 86.61 -73.50
N TRP A 402 89.70 87.40 -72.60
CA TRP A 402 90.03 88.82 -72.41
C TRP A 402 91.48 89.05 -71.96
N ARG A 403 91.98 88.26 -71.00
CA ARG A 403 93.41 88.29 -70.60
C ARG A 403 94.33 87.94 -71.77
N ARG A 404 93.95 86.98 -72.61
CA ARG A 404 94.71 86.57 -73.80
C ARG A 404 94.72 87.66 -74.89
N THR A 405 93.60 88.35 -75.12
CA THR A 405 93.57 89.48 -76.07
C THR A 405 94.30 90.70 -75.54
N PHE A 406 94.26 90.97 -74.23
CA PHE A 406 95.07 92.00 -73.57
C PHE A 406 96.57 91.73 -73.74
N ALA A 407 97.06 90.53 -73.40
CA ALA A 407 98.46 90.15 -73.59
C ALA A 407 98.90 90.20 -75.07
N ARG A 408 98.03 89.81 -76.01
CA ARG A 408 98.27 89.96 -77.47
C ARG A 408 98.27 91.43 -77.95
N ARG A 409 97.72 92.37 -77.18
CA ARG A 409 97.75 93.81 -77.47
C ARG A 409 99.07 94.41 -77.02
N GLU A 410 99.53 94.07 -75.81
CA GLU A 410 100.87 94.47 -75.32
C GLU A 410 102.01 93.87 -76.15
N LEU A 411 101.94 92.59 -76.53
CA LEU A 411 102.92 91.98 -77.42
C LEU A 411 103.02 92.71 -78.78
N ARG A 412 101.89 93.24 -79.29
CA ARG A 412 101.90 94.03 -80.53
C ARG A 412 102.58 95.39 -80.36
N LYS A 413 102.39 96.09 -79.23
CA LYS A 413 103.15 97.31 -78.93
C LYS A 413 104.66 97.04 -78.88
N LEU A 414 105.06 95.98 -78.17
CA LEU A 414 106.48 95.60 -78.06
C LEU A 414 107.09 95.23 -79.44
N LYS A 415 106.36 94.51 -80.30
CA LYS A 415 106.83 94.22 -81.66
C LYS A 415 107.01 95.46 -82.54
N MET A 416 106.17 96.49 -82.38
CA MET A 416 106.36 97.77 -83.09
C MET A 416 107.64 98.49 -82.64
N TYR A 417 108.01 98.38 -81.36
CA TYR A 417 109.22 98.98 -80.81
C TYR A 417 110.51 98.28 -81.30
N VAL A 418 110.47 96.96 -81.51
CA VAL A 418 111.61 96.18 -82.05
C VAL A 418 111.78 96.36 -83.57
N GLY A 419 110.73 96.75 -84.29
CA GLY A 419 110.83 97.01 -85.73
C GLY A 419 111.79 98.14 -86.09
N SER A 420 111.78 99.24 -85.32
CA SER A 420 112.60 100.43 -85.62
C SER A 420 114.08 100.32 -85.24
N SER A 421 114.47 99.29 -84.48
CA SER A 421 115.87 99.03 -84.13
C SER A 421 116.56 98.06 -85.09
N LEU A 422 115.82 97.19 -85.79
CA LEU A 422 116.40 96.18 -86.67
C LEU A 422 117.02 96.77 -87.96
N ASP A 423 116.43 97.82 -88.54
CA ASP A 423 116.94 98.41 -89.78
C ASP A 423 118.22 99.23 -89.58
N LYS A 424 118.48 99.73 -88.37
CA LYS A 424 119.77 100.38 -88.04
C LYS A 424 120.94 99.39 -88.04
N LEU A 425 120.70 98.11 -87.76
CA LEU A 425 121.76 97.10 -87.69
C LEU A 425 122.22 96.64 -89.09
N LYS A 426 121.33 96.61 -90.08
CA LYS A 426 121.63 96.13 -91.44
C LYS A 426 122.64 97.00 -92.20
N HIS A 427 122.70 98.30 -91.91
CA HIS A 427 123.65 99.21 -92.57
C HIS A 427 125.10 99.04 -92.09
N ALA A 428 125.33 98.60 -90.85
CA ALA A 428 126.68 98.40 -90.31
C ALA A 428 127.38 97.17 -90.91
N THR A 429 126.64 96.08 -91.14
CA THR A 429 127.21 94.78 -91.55
C THR A 429 127.77 94.76 -92.98
N HIS A 430 127.43 95.74 -93.82
CA HIS A 430 127.90 95.80 -95.21
C HIS A 430 129.30 96.44 -95.36
N ALA A 431 129.74 97.23 -94.37
CA ALA A 431 131.01 97.97 -94.45
C ALA A 431 132.26 97.15 -94.05
N VAL A 432 132.10 96.11 -93.22
CA VAL A 432 133.23 95.39 -92.60
C VAL A 432 133.82 94.29 -93.49
N ARG A 433 133.10 93.86 -94.54
CA ARG A 433 133.44 92.63 -95.28
C ARG A 433 134.51 92.77 -96.39
N PHE A 434 135.13 93.95 -96.55
CA PHE A 434 135.98 94.26 -97.72
C PHE A 434 137.46 94.56 -97.42
N LEU A 435 137.92 94.58 -96.17
CA LEU A 435 139.20 95.25 -95.81
C LEU A 435 140.32 94.40 -95.17
N VAL A 436 140.15 93.09 -94.91
CA VAL A 436 141.24 92.27 -94.31
C VAL A 436 141.46 90.96 -95.05
N VAL A 437 142.50 90.96 -95.90
CA VAL A 437 143.12 89.79 -96.54
C VAL A 437 144.64 89.94 -96.42
N ARG A 438 145.33 88.86 -96.01
CA ARG A 438 146.79 88.56 -96.05
C ARG A 438 147.78 89.05 -94.96
N GLN A 439 148.55 88.06 -94.50
CA GLN A 439 150.00 88.01 -94.20
C GLN A 439 150.62 88.51 -92.88
N LYS A 440 150.90 87.57 -91.96
CA LYS A 440 152.21 87.00 -91.55
C LYS A 440 151.93 85.95 -90.45
N ASN A 441 152.56 84.78 -90.24
CA ASN A 441 153.78 84.03 -90.66
C ASN A 441 154.61 83.69 -89.40
N GLY A 442 154.93 82.39 -89.20
CA GLY A 442 155.64 81.82 -88.03
C GLY A 442 154.66 81.24 -86.99
N LEU A 443 154.49 79.92 -86.74
CA LEU A 443 155.44 78.79 -86.56
C LEU A 443 156.42 79.04 -85.40
N SER A 444 156.62 78.14 -84.42
CA SER A 444 156.21 76.73 -84.25
C SER A 444 155.21 76.55 -83.07
N TYR A 445 154.42 75.48 -83.02
CA TYR A 445 154.80 74.06 -82.81
C TYR A 445 155.53 73.88 -81.44
N ASP A 446 155.14 72.96 -80.56
CA ASP A 446 154.68 71.61 -80.91
C ASP A 446 153.43 71.05 -80.14
N ASP A 447 152.15 71.20 -80.53
CA ASP A 447 151.43 72.34 -81.16
C ASP A 447 149.89 72.25 -80.97
N LEU A 448 149.17 73.32 -81.35
CA LEU A 448 147.71 73.37 -81.68
C LEU A 448 146.72 73.01 -80.53
N THR A 449 146.60 73.79 -79.44
CA THR A 449 145.85 75.07 -79.24
C THR A 449 144.36 75.09 -79.63
N ASN A 450 143.41 75.76 -78.94
CA ASN A 450 143.32 76.35 -77.58
C ASN A 450 141.83 76.72 -77.26
N ASP A 451 141.54 76.85 -75.97
CA ASP A 451 140.61 77.80 -75.30
C ASP A 451 139.14 78.09 -75.72
N LEU A 452 138.29 77.99 -74.68
CA LEU A 452 137.22 78.90 -74.22
C LEU A 452 135.96 79.24 -75.07
N CYS A 453 134.82 78.95 -74.40
CA CYS A 453 133.53 79.64 -74.40
C CYS A 453 132.44 79.30 -75.46
N PRO A 454 131.14 79.41 -75.09
CA PRO A 454 130.22 78.29 -75.31
C PRO A 454 128.88 78.61 -76.04
N VAL A 455 128.36 77.59 -76.75
CA VAL A 455 127.04 77.51 -77.43
C VAL A 455 126.72 76.01 -77.63
N ILE A 456 125.50 75.47 -77.88
CA ILE A 456 124.13 75.98 -78.16
C ILE A 456 123.11 74.97 -77.56
N GLN A 457 121.83 75.37 -77.40
CA GLN A 457 120.60 74.50 -77.40
C GLN A 457 120.42 73.51 -76.22
N THR A 458 119.22 73.37 -75.64
CA THR A 458 117.92 73.05 -76.30
C THR A 458 116.79 74.02 -76.01
#